data_AF-A0A7X7T8V7-F1
#
_entry.id   AF-A0A7X7T8V7-F1
#
_cell.length_a   1.000
_cell.length_b   1.000
_cell.length_c   1.000
_cell.angle_alpha   90.00
_cell.angle_beta   90.00
_cell.angle_gamma   90.00
#
_symmetry.space_group_name_H-M   'P 1'
#
loop_
_entity.id
_entity.type
_entity.pdbx_description
1 polymer ?
#
loop_
_entity_poly.entity_id
_entity_poly.type
_entity_poly.pdbx_seq_one_letter_code
_entity_poly.pdbx_strand_id
1 'polypeptide(L)' 'MSMSLSLEALANLVAGMSKSELIERLLHYDGRPRLDFTETYLKNQSDEKLRHILFSALSVRAKAG' A
#
# COMPACT_ATOMS: atom_id res chain seq x y z
N MET A 1 18.61 0.76 13.88
CA MET A 1 17.86 -0.51 13.97
C MET A 1 16.85 -0.53 12.85
N SER A 2 16.94 -1.48 11.93
CA SER A 2 15.91 -1.71 10.91
C SER A 2 14.74 -2.42 11.60
N MET A 3 13.66 -1.70 11.88
CA MET A 3 12.40 -2.33 12.28
C MET A 3 11.78 -2.95 11.02
N SER A 4 12.06 -4.23 10.78
CA SER A 4 11.26 -5.02 9.84
C SER A 4 9.86 -5.14 10.42
N LEU A 5 8.91 -4.35 9.92
CA LEU A 5 7.50 -4.51 10.25
C LEU A 5 7.05 -5.93 9.86
N SER A 6 6.45 -6.66 10.79
CA SER A 6 5.85 -7.96 10.47
C SER A 6 4.72 -7.79 9.46
N LEU A 7 4.41 -8.84 8.69
CA LEU A 7 3.29 -8.83 7.74
C LEU A 7 1.96 -8.53 8.45
N GLU A 8 1.79 -8.99 9.68
CA GLU A 8 0.62 -8.72 10.51
C GLU A 8 0.52 -7.22 10.88
N ALA A 9 1.64 -6.59 11.25
CA ALA A 9 1.67 -5.16 11.53
C ALA A 9 1.35 -4.33 10.27
N LEU A 10 1.84 -4.76 9.10
CA LEU A 10 1.49 -4.13 7.82
C LEU A 10 0.00 -4.29 7.49
N ALA A 11 -0.58 -5.47 7.74
CA ALA A 11 -1.99 -5.72 7.49
C ALA A 11 -2.89 -4.82 8.36
N ASN A 12 -2.58 -4.72 9.67
CA ASN A 12 -3.30 -3.85 10.59
C ASN A 12 -3.18 -2.36 10.21
N LEU A 13 -1.99 -1.93 9.81
CA LEU A 13 -1.74 -0.57 9.36
C LEU A 13 -2.56 -0.21 8.12
N VAL A 14 -2.62 -1.10 7.13
CA VAL A 14 -3.39 -0.86 5.89
C VAL A 14 -4.90 -0.97 6.13
N ALA A 15 -5.34 -1.88 7.01
CA ALA A 15 -6.74 -2.04 7.36
C ALA A 15 -7.34 -0.77 8.01
N GLY A 16 -6.55 -0.06 8.81
CA GLY A 16 -6.97 1.17 9.48
C GLY A 16 -7.03 2.43 8.59
N MET A 17 -6.57 2.35 7.33
CA MET A 17 -6.54 3.52 6.44
C MET A 17 -7.90 3.82 5.81
N SER A 18 -8.19 5.11 5.70
CA SER A 18 -9.25 5.67 4.87
C SER A 18 -8.93 5.57 3.38
N LYS A 19 -9.96 5.68 2.54
CA LYS A 19 -9.79 5.67 1.07
C LYS A 19 -8.83 6.76 0.58
N SER A 20 -8.91 7.97 1.12
CA SER A 20 -8.03 9.09 0.75
C SER A 20 -6.57 8.79 1.08
N GLU A 21 -6.28 8.26 2.28
CA GLU A 21 -4.93 7.88 2.67
C GLU A 21 -4.37 6.76 1.79
N LEU A 22 -5.21 5.77 1.44
CA LEU A 22 -4.81 4.69 0.53
C LEU A 22 -4.44 5.23 -0.86
N ILE A 23 -5.24 6.15 -1.41
CA ILE A 23 -4.97 6.77 -2.70
C ILE A 23 -3.67 7.58 -2.66
N GLU A 24 -3.48 8.41 -1.64
CA GLU A 24 -2.25 9.22 -1.46
C GLU A 24 -1.00 8.34 -1.37
N ARG A 25 -1.05 7.29 -0.54
CA ARG A 25 0.04 6.32 -0.38
C ARG A 25 0.38 5.60 -1.69
N LEU A 26 -0.64 5.26 -2.49
CA LEU A 26 -0.45 4.55 -3.76
C LEU A 26 0.09 5.48 -4.86
N LEU A 27 -0.33 6.74 -4.90
CA LEU A 27 0.17 7.73 -5.87
C LEU A 27 1.62 8.14 -5.60
N HIS A 28 2.00 8.23 -4.32
CA HIS A 28 3.33 8.64 -3.89
C HIS A 28 4.21 7.46 -3.45
N TYR A 29 3.86 6.24 -3.89
CA TYR A 29 4.62 5.04 -3.55
C TYR A 29 6.01 5.05 -4.21
N ASP A 30 7.06 5.04 -3.38
CA ASP A 30 8.46 5.13 -3.79
C ASP A 30 9.20 3.77 -3.81
N GLY A 31 8.52 2.69 -3.43
CA GLY A 31 9.10 1.36 -3.30
C GLY A 31 9.18 0.58 -4.61
N ARG A 32 9.71 -0.65 -4.52
CA ARG A 32 9.62 -1.64 -5.60
C ARG A 32 8.60 -2.72 -5.23
N PRO A 33 7.72 -3.12 -6.17
CA PRO A 33 7.63 -2.69 -7.58
C PRO A 33 7.12 -1.25 -7.73
N ARG A 34 7.54 -0.56 -8.81
CA ARG A 34 7.00 0.76 -9.13
C ARG A 34 5.52 0.62 -9.44
N LEU A 35 4.70 1.49 -8.84
CA LEU A 35 3.28 1.60 -9.14
C LEU A 35 3.07 2.80 -10.08
N ASP A 36 2.33 2.62 -11.17
CA ASP A 36 2.06 3.65 -12.19
C ASP A 36 0.56 3.96 -12.32
N PHE A 37 -0.16 3.83 -11.22
CA PHE A 37 -1.59 4.11 -11.18
C PHE A 37 -1.89 5.60 -11.36
N THR A 38 -2.96 5.89 -12.09
CA THR A 38 -3.52 7.24 -12.15
C THR A 38 -4.44 7.49 -10.96
N GLU A 39 -4.58 8.75 -10.56
CA GLU A 39 -5.52 9.13 -9.49
C GLU A 39 -6.97 8.72 -9.83
N THR A 40 -7.38 8.90 -11.09
CA THR A 40 -8.71 8.50 -11.57
C THR A 40 -8.93 6.99 -11.43
N TYR A 41 -7.92 6.17 -11.76
CA TYR A 41 -8.01 4.72 -11.59
C TYR A 41 -8.25 4.36 -10.13
N LEU A 42 -7.47 4.95 -9.20
CA LEU A 42 -7.52 4.66 -7.78
C LEU A 42 -8.84 5.13 -7.14
N LYS A 43 -9.34 6.31 -7.51
CA LYS A 43 -10.62 6.84 -7.04
C LYS A 43 -11.80 5.91 -7.36
N ASN A 44 -11.73 5.21 -8.50
CA ASN A 44 -12.77 4.29 -8.96
C ASN A 44 -12.66 2.88 -8.36
N GLN A 45 -11.61 2.57 -7.58
CA GLN A 45 -11.52 1.28 -6.89
C GLN A 45 -12.30 1.28 -5.57
N SER A 46 -12.66 0.09 -5.09
CA SER A 46 -13.15 -0.11 -3.73
C SER A 46 -12.03 0.05 -2.71
N ASP A 47 -12.38 0.40 -1.47
CA ASP A 47 -11.44 0.50 -0.36
C ASP A 47 -10.67 -0.82 -0.16
N GLU A 48 -11.38 -1.95 -0.25
CA GLU A 48 -10.78 -3.29 -0.15
C GLU A 48 -9.71 -3.51 -1.22
N LYS A 49 -10.00 -3.15 -2.48
CA LYS A 49 -9.04 -3.30 -3.57
C LYS A 49 -7.80 -2.42 -3.36
N LEU A 50 -7.99 -1.17 -2.90
CA LEU A 50 -6.88 -0.26 -2.59
C LEU A 50 -6.01 -0.80 -1.44
N ARG A 51 -6.64 -1.33 -0.37
CA ARG A 51 -5.93 -2.00 0.73
C ARG A 51 -5.11 -3.17 0.21
N HIS A 52 -5.69 -4.02 -0.63
CA HIS A 52 -4.96 -5.16 -1.20
C HIS A 52 -3.76 -4.73 -2.04
N ILE A 53 -3.91 -3.74 -2.92
CA ILE A 53 -2.81 -3.24 -3.75
C ILE A 53 -1.67 -2.71 -2.86
N LEU A 54 -2.00 -1.85 -1.89
CA LEU A 54 -1.00 -1.25 -1.00
C LEU A 54 -0.30 -2.30 -0.14
N PHE A 55 -1.07 -3.23 0.44
CA PHE A 55 -0.52 -4.32 1.25
C PHE A 55 0.42 -5.22 0.43
N SER A 56 0.04 -5.59 -0.79
CA SER A 56 0.89 -6.39 -1.68
C SER A 56 2.19 -5.66 -2.01
N ALA A 57 2.14 -4.37 -2.35
CA ALA A 57 3.34 -3.59 -2.66
C ALA A 57 4.28 -3.48 -1.44
N LEU A 58 3.74 -3.19 -0.25
CA LEU A 58 4.52 -3.14 0.99
C LEU A 58 5.10 -4.51 1.38
N SER A 59 4.34 -5.58 1.20
CA SER A 59 4.80 -6.95 1.50
C SER A 59 5.93 -7.41 0.58
N VAL A 60 5.87 -7.06 -0.70
CA VAL A 60 6.96 -7.34 -1.65
C VAL A 60 8.21 -6.55 -1.28
N ARG A 61 8.06 -5.26 -0.95
CA ARG A 61 9.18 -4.42 -0.48
C ARG A 61 9.83 -4.97 0.79
N ALA A 62 9.03 -5.42 1.76
CA ALA A 62 9.54 -5.98 3.02
C ALA A 62 10.29 -7.31 2.84
N LYS A 63 9.96 -8.10 1.81
CA LYS A 63 10.68 -9.34 1.48
C LYS A 63 11.95 -9.11 0.65
N ALA A 64 12.08 -7.95 0.01
CA ALA A 64 13.18 -7.62 -0.89
C ALA A 64 14.34 -6.86 -0.19
N GLY A 65 14.18 -6.51 1.09
CA GLY A 65 15.18 -5.81 1.90
C GLY A 65 15.74 -6.64 3.04
#